data_AF-A0AAN4Z1Y3-F1
#
_entry.id   AF-A0AAN4Z1Y3-F1
#
_cell.length_a   1.000
_cell.length_b   1.000
_cell.length_c   1.000
_cell.angle_alpha   90.00
_cell.angle_beta   90.00
_cell.angle_gamma   90.00
#
_symmetry.space_group_name_H-M   'P 1'
#
loop_
_entity.id
_entity.type
_entity.pdbx_description
1 polymer ?
#
loop_
_entity_poly.entity_id
_entity_poly.type
_entity_poly.pdbx_seq_one_letter_code
_entity_poly.pdbx_strand_id
1 'polypeptide(L)'
;GHSLYDHSFHPDAVMLRIRTQNFVVSASYLAMQSPFFYDLFYGPNSGGLNGRYELDFDPHTFGDLLDMVYPCCKYTQCCADCSSSTSTRFSLALHLKMTFAMRRMISERVMGMLELEGLVKEKNRWEEYSYLFPSDKQSEERGVKSVPSLPPVLASFPDTTTVIVNGVPIRVSATTLALHSPILRSMLFVDKCLANDVKIDMDVSIFLSILRLTAGIFPSEWSGRELDALTTLGITGVRDAFLQSIKHKVMLGRASRDCKQLMLHLLKEKPLDVGTLELLSGYVDKKELDEVMMECTDIPPDVKTNLAKPPEEKFHVFVKTYTGATRVIWITSTISVLAFVKLLEWHGEALPPCFPRMVFSGKMLEPGKL
;
A
#
# COMPACT_ATOMS: atom_id res chain seq x y z
N GLY A 1 12.58 -14.41 -2.66
CA GLY A 1 12.65 -14.80 -1.24
C GLY A 1 11.90 -13.76 -0.44
N HIS A 2 10.95 -14.16 0.38
CA HIS A 2 10.11 -13.24 1.17
C HIS A 2 10.99 -12.36 2.05
N SER A 3 10.65 -11.06 2.15
CA SER A 3 11.38 -10.15 3.02
C SER A 3 11.03 -10.54 4.45
N LEU A 4 11.88 -11.37 5.06
CA LEU A 4 11.76 -11.72 6.46
C LEU A 4 12.00 -10.44 7.25
N TYR A 5 10.92 -9.83 7.74
CA TYR A 5 11.01 -8.70 8.63
C TYR A 5 11.75 -9.17 9.89
N ASP A 6 12.66 -8.34 10.39
CA ASP A 6 13.43 -8.70 11.56
C ASP A 6 12.55 -8.61 12.81
N HIS A 7 12.01 -9.75 13.21
CA HIS A 7 11.17 -9.88 14.39
C HIS A 7 11.97 -10.11 15.67
N SER A 8 13.31 -10.14 15.62
CA SER A 8 14.16 -10.45 16.78
C SER A 8 14.03 -9.45 17.94
N PHE A 9 13.46 -8.28 17.67
CA PHE A 9 13.23 -7.21 18.64
C PHE A 9 11.84 -7.23 19.28
N HIS A 10 10.91 -8.04 18.76
CA HIS A 10 9.52 -8.05 19.22
C HIS A 10 9.32 -9.15 20.27
N PRO A 11 8.84 -8.82 21.47
CA PRO A 11 8.66 -9.79 22.55
C PRO A 11 7.56 -10.83 22.24
N ASP A 12 6.71 -10.54 21.25
CA ASP A 12 5.60 -11.38 20.81
C ASP A 12 5.89 -12.14 19.49
N ALA A 13 7.17 -12.31 19.14
CA ALA A 13 7.57 -13.08 17.97
C ALA A 13 7.20 -14.57 18.14
N VAL A 14 6.45 -15.11 17.18
CA VAL A 14 5.99 -16.51 17.13
C VAL A 14 6.47 -17.17 15.85
N MET A 15 6.82 -18.45 15.93
CA MET A 15 7.12 -19.27 14.76
C MET A 15 5.86 -19.98 14.27
N LEU A 16 5.41 -19.63 13.07
CA LEU A 16 4.38 -20.34 12.32
C LEU A 16 5.04 -21.28 11.33
N ARG A 17 4.71 -22.56 11.38
CA ARG A 17 5.14 -23.53 10.37
C ARG A 17 4.02 -23.74 9.36
N ILE A 18 4.29 -23.38 8.11
CA ILE A 18 3.39 -23.58 6.99
C ILE A 18 3.98 -24.70 6.14
N ARG A 19 3.43 -25.91 6.26
CA ARG A 19 3.98 -27.14 5.68
C ARG A 19 5.49 -27.30 5.97
N THR A 20 6.33 -27.06 4.98
CA THR A 20 7.79 -27.25 5.03
C THR A 20 8.57 -25.97 5.36
N GLN A 21 7.90 -24.81 5.46
CA GLN A 21 8.55 -23.52 5.71
C GLN A 21 8.16 -22.94 7.06
N ASN A 22 9.12 -22.27 7.70
CA ASN A 22 8.90 -21.57 8.96
C ASN A 22 8.86 -20.06 8.70
N PHE A 23 7.87 -19.40 9.29
CA PHE A 23 7.67 -17.96 9.26
C PHE A 23 7.78 -17.45 10.69
N VAL A 24 8.67 -16.50 10.92
CA VAL A 24 8.67 -15.73 12.17
C VAL A 24 7.75 -14.54 11.97
N VAL A 25 6.80 -14.34 12.87
CA VAL A 25 5.77 -13.29 12.77
C VAL A 25 5.53 -12.65 14.13
N SER A 26 5.06 -11.41 14.17
CA SER A 26 4.48 -10.82 15.39
C SER A 26 3.05 -11.34 15.57
N ALA A 27 2.78 -11.94 16.74
CA ALA A 27 1.47 -12.44 17.09
C ALA A 27 0.45 -11.32 17.26
N SER A 28 0.82 -10.22 17.94
CA SER A 28 -0.09 -9.08 18.15
C SER A 28 -0.46 -8.42 16.83
N TYR A 29 0.51 -8.25 15.93
CA TYR A 29 0.27 -7.67 14.63
C TYR A 29 -0.64 -8.54 13.76
N LEU A 30 -0.37 -9.85 13.62
CA LEU A 30 -1.25 -10.73 12.85
C LEU A 30 -2.66 -10.84 13.45
N ALA A 31 -2.76 -10.90 14.78
CA ALA A 31 -4.04 -10.91 15.48
C ALA A 31 -4.85 -9.63 15.25
N MET A 32 -4.19 -8.47 15.13
CA MET A 32 -4.86 -7.21 14.76
C MET A 32 -5.45 -7.26 13.36
N GLN A 33 -4.76 -7.93 12.43
CA GLN A 33 -5.13 -7.97 11.01
C GLN A 33 -6.15 -9.07 10.69
N SER A 34 -6.33 -10.03 11.62
CA SER A 34 -7.14 -11.23 11.41
C SER A 34 -7.68 -11.80 12.71
N PRO A 35 -9.01 -11.93 12.85
CA PRO A 35 -9.62 -12.68 13.95
C PRO A 35 -9.16 -14.14 14.04
N PHE A 36 -8.83 -14.76 12.90
CA PHE A 36 -8.29 -16.13 12.90
C PHE A 36 -6.97 -16.21 13.67
N PHE A 37 -6.05 -15.27 13.43
CA PHE A 37 -4.78 -15.23 14.16
C PHE A 37 -4.94 -14.78 15.60
N TYR A 38 -5.94 -13.93 15.90
CA TYR A 38 -6.29 -13.61 17.28
C TYR A 38 -6.70 -14.87 18.05
N ASP A 39 -7.64 -15.65 17.53
CA ASP A 39 -8.07 -16.90 18.16
C ASP A 39 -6.92 -17.92 18.25
N LEU A 40 -6.05 -17.96 17.24
CA LEU A 40 -4.90 -18.86 17.21
C LEU A 40 -3.88 -18.56 18.33
N PHE A 41 -3.54 -17.28 18.55
CA PHE A 41 -2.46 -16.87 19.47
C PHE A 41 -2.92 -16.44 20.86
N TYR A 42 -4.17 -15.96 20.98
CA TYR A 42 -4.71 -15.38 22.21
C TYR A 42 -6.07 -15.97 22.59
N GLY A 43 -6.64 -16.86 21.77
CA GLY A 43 -7.90 -17.53 22.07
C GLY A 43 -7.80 -18.53 23.23
N PRO A 44 -8.95 -18.99 23.75
CA PRO A 44 -9.02 -19.86 24.93
C PRO A 44 -8.29 -21.20 24.76
N ASN A 45 -8.12 -21.67 23.51
CA ASN A 45 -7.44 -22.92 23.18
C ASN A 45 -6.01 -22.72 22.66
N SER A 46 -5.48 -21.50 22.78
CA SER A 46 -4.16 -21.15 22.26
C SER A 46 -3.04 -21.76 23.11
N GLY A 47 -1.94 -22.12 22.47
CA GLY A 47 -0.66 -22.40 23.16
C GLY A 47 0.06 -21.14 23.65
N GLY A 48 -0.52 -19.95 23.42
CA GLY A 48 0.08 -18.66 23.69
C GLY A 48 1.28 -18.39 22.78
N LEU A 49 2.13 -17.43 23.18
CA LEU A 49 3.31 -17.02 22.40
C LEU A 49 4.38 -18.12 22.28
N ASN A 50 4.37 -19.12 23.17
CA ASN A 50 5.27 -20.27 23.12
C ASN A 50 4.67 -21.48 22.38
N GLY A 51 3.47 -21.32 21.81
CA GLY A 51 2.78 -22.37 21.07
C GLY A 51 3.52 -22.77 19.80
N ARG A 52 3.38 -24.04 19.40
CA ARG A 52 3.78 -24.51 18.07
C ARG A 52 2.56 -24.55 17.18
N TYR A 53 2.59 -23.75 16.12
CA TYR A 53 1.47 -23.62 15.19
C TYR A 53 1.86 -24.17 13.83
N GLU A 54 1.14 -25.20 13.38
CA GLU A 54 1.28 -25.78 12.05
C GLU A 54 0.00 -25.54 11.26
N LEU A 55 0.13 -24.92 10.09
CA LEU A 55 -0.99 -24.64 9.19
C LEU A 55 -0.72 -25.27 7.81
N ASP A 56 -1.76 -25.84 7.22
CA ASP A 56 -1.68 -26.51 5.91
C ASP A 56 -2.12 -25.59 4.76
N PHE A 57 -1.27 -24.60 4.46
CA PHE A 57 -1.44 -23.72 3.31
C PHE A 57 -0.24 -23.79 2.38
N ASP A 58 -0.43 -23.28 1.16
CA ASP A 58 0.70 -23.04 0.27
C ASP A 58 1.63 -21.97 0.87
N PRO A 59 2.92 -22.30 1.19
CA PRO A 59 3.81 -21.37 1.90
C PRO A 59 4.10 -20.10 1.10
N HIS A 60 4.13 -20.24 -0.21
CA HIS A 60 4.36 -19.19 -1.19
C HIS A 60 3.23 -18.15 -1.19
N THR A 61 1.98 -18.62 -1.30
CA THR A 61 0.78 -17.78 -1.19
C THR A 61 0.66 -17.13 0.19
N PHE A 62 0.99 -17.86 1.25
CA PHE A 62 0.99 -17.31 2.61
C PHE A 62 2.03 -16.21 2.77
N GLY A 63 3.26 -16.43 2.30
CA GLY A 63 4.32 -15.42 2.29
C GLY A 63 3.93 -14.18 1.49
N ASP A 64 3.29 -14.35 0.32
CA ASP A 64 2.78 -13.22 -0.47
C ASP A 64 1.70 -12.41 0.28
N LEU A 65 0.85 -13.06 1.09
CA LEU A 65 -0.10 -12.36 1.98
C LEU A 65 0.60 -11.64 3.12
N LEU A 66 1.61 -12.25 3.73
CA LEU A 66 2.38 -11.57 4.77
C LEU A 66 3.08 -10.34 4.22
N ASP A 67 3.72 -10.44 3.06
CA ASP A 67 4.38 -9.31 2.40
C ASP A 67 3.39 -8.18 2.01
N MET A 68 2.11 -8.51 1.79
CA MET A 68 1.06 -7.51 1.57
C MET A 68 0.61 -6.80 2.85
N VAL A 69 0.71 -7.48 4.00
CA VAL A 69 0.26 -6.95 5.29
C VAL A 69 1.40 -6.24 6.02
N TYR A 70 2.53 -6.93 6.21
CA TYR A 70 3.73 -6.36 6.82
C TYR A 70 4.28 -5.20 5.99
N PRO A 71 4.54 -4.06 6.64
CA PRO A 71 4.58 -2.68 6.16
C PRO A 71 4.32 -2.42 4.67
N CYS A 72 3.29 -3.03 4.12
CA CYS A 72 2.95 -2.98 2.70
C CYS A 72 4.10 -3.31 1.72
N CYS A 73 5.06 -4.16 2.11
CA CYS A 73 6.31 -4.39 1.39
C CYS A 73 6.16 -4.92 -0.05
N LYS A 74 5.10 -5.70 -0.34
CA LYS A 74 4.77 -6.10 -1.71
C LYS A 74 3.56 -5.35 -2.26
N TYR A 75 3.66 -5.04 -3.54
CA TYR A 75 2.54 -4.57 -4.36
C TYR A 75 1.48 -5.66 -4.48
N THR A 76 0.21 -5.25 -4.53
CA THR A 76 -0.90 -6.22 -4.66
C THR A 76 -1.00 -6.78 -6.09
N GLN A 77 -0.58 -6.00 -7.09
CA GLN A 77 -0.40 -6.47 -8.46
C GLN A 77 0.74 -7.49 -8.52
N CYS A 78 0.53 -8.55 -9.29
CA CYS A 78 1.50 -9.65 -9.45
C CYS A 78 2.84 -9.08 -9.91
N CYS A 79 3.81 -8.92 -9.02
CA CYS A 79 5.19 -8.70 -9.45
C CYS A 79 5.71 -9.97 -10.13
N ALA A 80 6.80 -9.89 -10.89
CA ALA A 80 7.44 -11.08 -11.47
C ALA A 80 7.83 -12.14 -10.43
N ASP A 81 7.90 -11.76 -9.15
CA ASP A 81 8.26 -12.61 -8.03
C ASP A 81 7.04 -13.16 -7.25
N CYS A 82 5.81 -12.87 -7.66
CA CYS A 82 4.61 -13.44 -7.04
C CYS A 82 4.46 -14.91 -7.44
N SER A 83 4.47 -15.77 -6.43
CA SER A 83 4.39 -17.21 -6.59
C SER A 83 2.98 -17.74 -6.79
N SER A 84 1.95 -16.91 -6.55
CA SER A 84 0.55 -17.31 -6.71
C SER A 84 -0.34 -16.22 -7.30
N SER A 85 -1.45 -16.65 -7.93
CA SER A 85 -2.40 -15.74 -8.57
C SER A 85 -3.11 -14.84 -7.56
N THR A 86 -3.61 -13.67 -8.00
CA THR A 86 -4.44 -12.79 -7.18
C THR A 86 -5.68 -13.49 -6.63
N SER A 87 -6.31 -14.39 -7.39
CA SER A 87 -7.46 -15.20 -6.94
C SER A 87 -7.10 -16.12 -5.78
N THR A 88 -5.93 -16.77 -5.88
CA THR A 88 -5.40 -17.66 -4.84
C THR A 88 -5.11 -16.89 -3.55
N ARG A 89 -4.47 -15.72 -3.67
CA ARG A 89 -4.16 -14.84 -2.53
C ARG A 89 -5.44 -14.32 -1.88
N PHE A 90 -6.41 -13.87 -2.67
CA PHE A 90 -7.71 -13.40 -2.17
C PHE A 90 -8.50 -14.51 -1.47
N SER A 91 -8.50 -15.73 -2.03
CA SER A 91 -9.14 -16.90 -1.43
C SER A 91 -8.51 -17.28 -0.09
N LEU A 92 -7.18 -17.23 0.01
CA LEU A 92 -6.48 -17.49 1.27
C LEU A 92 -6.72 -16.36 2.29
N ALA A 93 -6.76 -15.10 1.86
CA ALA A 93 -7.09 -13.97 2.72
C ALA A 93 -8.51 -14.08 3.29
N LEU A 94 -9.48 -14.51 2.48
CA LEU A 94 -10.83 -14.85 2.95
C LEU A 94 -10.75 -15.93 4.02
N HIS A 95 -10.10 -17.06 3.73
CA HIS A 95 -10.00 -18.18 4.66
C HIS A 95 -9.39 -17.76 6.01
N LEU A 96 -8.28 -17.01 5.96
CA LEU A 96 -7.60 -16.46 7.13
C LEU A 96 -8.26 -15.21 7.72
N LYS A 97 -9.42 -14.77 7.23
CA LYS A 97 -10.12 -13.55 7.68
C LYS A 97 -9.22 -12.29 7.72
N MET A 98 -8.28 -12.16 6.79
CA MET A 98 -7.33 -11.05 6.74
C MET A 98 -7.97 -9.81 6.09
N THR A 99 -8.73 -9.04 6.87
CA THR A 99 -9.53 -7.92 6.35
C THR A 99 -8.69 -6.86 5.66
N PHE A 100 -7.48 -6.58 6.15
CA PHE A 100 -6.57 -5.64 5.52
C PHE A 100 -6.16 -6.06 4.10
N ALA A 101 -5.68 -7.29 3.95
CA ALA A 101 -5.27 -7.83 2.66
C ALA A 101 -6.43 -7.79 1.65
N MET A 102 -7.64 -8.17 2.10
CA MET A 102 -8.85 -8.10 1.27
C MET A 102 -9.20 -6.68 0.85
N ARG A 103 -9.23 -5.73 1.80
CA ARG A 103 -9.50 -4.30 1.52
C ARG A 103 -8.48 -3.74 0.54
N ARG A 104 -7.21 -4.05 0.74
CA ARG A 104 -6.11 -3.58 -0.11
C ARG A 104 -6.27 -4.10 -1.53
N MET A 105 -6.47 -5.41 -1.72
CA MET A 105 -6.71 -6.04 -3.03
C MET A 105 -7.95 -5.49 -3.75
N ILE A 106 -9.05 -5.21 -3.03
CA ILE A 106 -10.25 -4.59 -3.60
C ILE A 106 -9.99 -3.14 -4.01
N SER A 107 -9.35 -2.36 -3.14
CA SER A 107 -9.10 -0.93 -3.36
C SER A 107 -8.15 -0.67 -4.53
N GLU A 108 -7.16 -1.54 -4.71
CA GLU A 108 -6.17 -1.46 -5.79
C GLU A 108 -6.69 -2.10 -7.10
N ARG A 109 -7.94 -2.60 -7.14
CA ARG A 109 -8.60 -3.24 -8.30
C ARG A 109 -7.70 -4.22 -9.05
N VAL A 110 -6.97 -5.04 -8.30
CA VAL A 110 -6.03 -6.05 -8.85
C VAL A 110 -6.76 -7.08 -9.73
N MET A 111 -8.07 -7.21 -9.53
CA MET A 111 -8.97 -8.11 -10.21
C MET A 111 -10.29 -7.38 -10.48
N GLY A 112 -11.05 -7.82 -11.50
CA GLY A 112 -12.37 -7.27 -11.77
C GLY A 112 -13.30 -7.43 -10.57
N MET A 113 -14.04 -6.38 -10.21
CA MET A 113 -14.95 -6.39 -9.05
C MET A 113 -15.92 -7.57 -9.09
N LEU A 114 -16.47 -7.89 -10.26
CA LEU A 114 -17.38 -9.03 -10.46
C LEU A 114 -16.72 -10.38 -10.14
N GLU A 115 -15.42 -10.53 -10.43
CA GLU A 115 -14.68 -11.75 -10.16
C GLU A 115 -14.40 -11.88 -8.65
N LEU A 116 -14.01 -10.79 -8.00
CA LEU A 116 -13.86 -10.74 -6.53
C LEU A 116 -15.18 -11.04 -5.82
N GLU A 117 -16.30 -10.47 -6.28
CA GLU A 117 -17.62 -10.80 -5.76
C GLU A 117 -17.96 -12.28 -5.98
N GLY A 118 -17.63 -12.82 -7.16
CA GLY A 118 -17.78 -14.23 -7.49
C GLY A 118 -17.07 -15.14 -6.50
N LEU A 119 -15.81 -14.84 -6.17
CA LEU A 119 -15.03 -15.60 -5.18
C LEU A 119 -15.66 -15.58 -3.79
N VAL A 120 -16.17 -14.42 -3.34
CA VAL A 120 -16.83 -14.32 -2.03
C VAL A 120 -18.14 -15.11 -2.01
N LYS A 121 -18.92 -15.03 -3.10
CA LYS A 121 -20.19 -15.76 -3.26
C LYS A 121 -19.98 -17.27 -3.36
N GLU A 122 -18.99 -17.73 -4.13
CA GLU A 122 -18.62 -19.14 -4.27
C GLU A 122 -18.27 -19.78 -2.93
N LYS A 123 -17.62 -19.02 -2.04
CA LYS A 123 -17.27 -19.48 -0.68
C LYS A 123 -18.42 -19.35 0.32
N ASN A 124 -19.61 -18.91 -0.09
CA ASN A 124 -20.76 -18.64 0.79
C ASN A 124 -20.46 -17.63 1.91
N ARG A 125 -19.62 -16.61 1.66
CA ARG A 125 -19.23 -15.60 2.67
C ARG A 125 -19.69 -14.19 2.32
N TRP A 126 -20.69 -14.07 1.44
CA TRP A 126 -21.21 -12.78 1.00
C TRP A 126 -21.79 -11.96 2.14
N GLU A 127 -22.56 -12.57 3.04
CA GLU A 127 -23.12 -11.86 4.21
C GLU A 127 -22.03 -11.28 5.10
N GLU A 128 -20.91 -12.01 5.26
CA GLU A 128 -19.78 -11.59 6.10
C GLU A 128 -18.96 -10.47 5.45
N TYR A 129 -18.82 -10.43 4.12
CA TYR A 129 -17.89 -9.51 3.44
C TYR A 129 -18.51 -8.55 2.43
N SER A 130 -19.82 -8.55 2.25
CA SER A 130 -20.51 -7.63 1.32
C SER A 130 -20.19 -6.16 1.57
N TYR A 131 -19.93 -5.76 2.82
CA TYR A 131 -19.56 -4.38 3.17
C TYR A 131 -18.22 -3.92 2.58
N LEU A 132 -17.36 -4.85 2.14
CA LEU A 132 -16.10 -4.53 1.47
C LEU A 132 -16.29 -4.05 0.03
N PHE A 133 -17.47 -4.29 -0.56
CA PHE A 133 -17.78 -3.97 -1.94
C PHE A 133 -18.68 -2.72 -1.99
N PRO A 134 -18.21 -1.60 -2.57
CA PRO A 134 -19.07 -0.44 -2.78
C PRO A 134 -20.19 -0.80 -3.76
N SER A 135 -21.45 -0.49 -3.43
CA SER A 135 -22.55 -0.62 -4.40
C SER A 135 -22.66 0.66 -5.21
N ASP A 136 -22.90 0.54 -6.53
CA ASP A 136 -23.09 1.67 -7.46
C ASP A 136 -24.33 2.55 -7.15
N LYS A 137 -24.99 2.38 -6.00
CA LYS A 137 -26.24 3.08 -5.63
C LYS A 137 -26.15 3.90 -4.34
N GLN A 138 -24.97 4.39 -3.92
CA GLN A 138 -24.87 5.33 -2.81
C GLN A 138 -23.83 6.43 -3.07
N SER A 139 -24.17 7.34 -3.98
CA SER A 139 -23.79 8.74 -3.82
C SER A 139 -24.75 9.38 -2.82
N GLU A 140 -24.18 10.00 -1.79
CA GLU A 140 -24.80 11.02 -0.94
C GLU A 140 -25.95 10.54 -0.02
N GLU A 141 -25.89 10.95 1.25
CA GLU A 141 -26.92 10.73 2.27
C GLU A 141 -27.18 9.29 2.74
N ARG A 142 -26.25 8.76 3.54
CA ARG A 142 -26.66 7.89 4.65
C ARG A 142 -25.89 8.29 5.91
N GLY A 143 -26.60 8.95 6.81
CA GLY A 143 -26.10 9.33 8.13
C GLY A 143 -25.41 8.16 8.81
N VAL A 144 -24.26 8.48 9.39
CA VAL A 144 -23.43 7.73 10.35
C VAL A 144 -24.09 6.42 10.82
N LYS A 145 -24.05 5.39 9.97
CA LYS A 145 -24.17 4.01 10.43
C LYS A 145 -22.76 3.56 10.71
N SER A 146 -22.35 3.83 11.96
CA SER A 146 -21.17 3.30 12.65
C SER A 146 -20.10 2.75 11.70
N VAL A 147 -19.17 3.62 11.30
CA VAL A 147 -17.80 3.16 11.01
C VAL A 147 -17.45 2.21 12.15
N PRO A 148 -16.96 0.98 11.89
CA PRO A 148 -16.53 0.12 12.98
C PRO A 148 -15.58 0.97 13.81
N SER A 149 -15.94 1.20 15.07
CA SER A 149 -15.08 1.76 16.10
C SER A 149 -13.67 1.22 15.89
N LEU A 150 -12.62 2.04 16.08
CA LEU A 150 -11.22 1.59 16.10
C LEU A 150 -11.18 0.13 16.56
N PRO A 151 -10.58 -0.81 15.78
CA PRO A 151 -10.65 -2.22 16.13
C PRO A 151 -10.34 -2.34 17.63
N PRO A 152 -11.23 -2.94 18.45
CA PRO A 152 -11.17 -2.86 19.92
C PRO A 152 -9.94 -3.52 20.57
N VAL A 153 -8.86 -3.72 19.83
CA VAL A 153 -7.77 -4.64 20.18
C VAL A 153 -6.44 -3.92 20.43
N LEU A 154 -6.37 -2.60 20.35
CA LEU A 154 -5.16 -1.87 20.81
C LEU A 154 -4.96 -1.93 22.34
N ALA A 155 -5.94 -2.42 23.11
CA ALA A 155 -5.97 -2.31 24.57
C ALA A 155 -5.60 -3.60 25.33
N SER A 156 -5.43 -4.75 24.66
CA SER A 156 -5.30 -6.06 25.32
C SER A 156 -4.07 -6.87 24.92
N PHE A 157 -3.18 -6.34 24.07
CA PHE A 157 -1.96 -7.05 23.73
C PHE A 157 -0.87 -6.86 24.80
N PRO A 158 0.03 -7.85 24.99
CA PRO A 158 1.10 -7.76 25.99
C PRO A 158 2.06 -6.58 25.77
N ASP A 159 2.18 -6.08 24.54
CA ASP A 159 3.03 -4.95 24.12
C ASP A 159 2.27 -3.60 24.12
N THR A 160 1.12 -3.52 24.79
CA THR A 160 0.36 -2.28 24.86
C THR A 160 1.07 -1.25 25.73
N THR A 161 1.34 -0.07 25.20
CA THR A 161 1.90 1.08 25.93
C THR A 161 1.06 2.33 25.73
N THR A 162 1.34 3.37 26.52
CA THR A 162 0.74 4.69 26.40
C THR A 162 1.71 5.64 25.72
N VAL A 163 1.23 6.29 24.66
CA VAL A 163 1.92 7.37 23.95
C VAL A 163 1.17 8.67 24.23
N ILE A 164 1.89 9.74 24.55
CA ILE A 164 1.33 11.06 24.82
C ILE A 164 1.43 11.90 23.55
N VAL A 165 0.31 12.13 22.88
CA VAL A 165 0.22 12.91 21.64
C VAL A 165 -0.38 14.27 21.98
N ASN A 166 0.42 15.34 21.88
CA ASN A 166 0.01 16.69 22.28
C ASN A 166 -0.72 16.76 23.63
N GLY A 167 -0.20 16.03 24.63
CA GLY A 167 -0.77 15.97 25.98
C GLY A 167 -1.93 14.99 26.17
N VAL A 168 -2.41 14.34 25.09
CA VAL A 168 -3.46 13.32 25.15
C VAL A 168 -2.83 11.92 25.24
N PRO A 169 -3.10 11.14 26.31
CA PRO A 169 -2.62 9.77 26.41
C PRO A 169 -3.44 8.84 25.50
N ILE A 170 -2.76 8.10 24.64
CA ILE A 170 -3.35 7.16 23.70
C ILE A 170 -2.69 5.79 23.91
N ARG A 171 -3.51 4.75 24.11
CA ARG A 171 -3.02 3.37 24.22
C ARG A 171 -2.82 2.78 22.82
N VAL A 172 -1.65 2.18 22.60
CA VAL A 172 -1.23 1.63 21.31
C VAL A 172 -0.49 0.30 21.50
N SER A 173 -0.50 -0.56 20.47
CA SER A 173 0.44 -1.68 20.38
C SER A 173 1.79 -1.15 19.88
N ALA A 174 2.82 -1.31 20.71
CA ALA A 174 4.16 -0.85 20.37
C ALA A 174 4.75 -1.62 19.18
N THR A 175 4.52 -2.94 19.11
CA THR A 175 5.00 -3.76 17.98
C THR A 175 4.37 -3.29 16.67
N THR A 176 3.08 -2.97 16.65
CA THR A 176 2.40 -2.49 15.43
C THR A 176 3.03 -1.20 14.91
N LEU A 177 3.22 -0.22 15.78
CA LEU A 177 3.85 1.05 15.38
C LEU A 177 5.32 0.88 14.98
N ALA A 178 6.06 0.05 15.71
CA ALA A 178 7.47 -0.22 15.44
C ALA A 178 7.70 -0.95 14.10
N LEU A 179 6.77 -1.81 13.68
CA LEU A 179 6.81 -2.45 12.36
C LEU A 179 6.69 -1.41 11.25
N HIS A 180 5.77 -0.46 11.40
CA HIS A 180 5.53 0.55 10.38
C HIS A 180 6.54 1.70 10.38
N SER A 181 7.22 1.95 11.49
CA SER A 181 8.12 3.08 11.65
C SER A 181 9.40 2.70 12.41
N PRO A 182 10.58 2.80 11.76
CA PRO A 182 11.87 2.67 12.44
C PRO A 182 12.07 3.74 13.53
N ILE A 183 11.47 4.92 13.37
CA ILE A 183 11.54 6.04 14.33
C ILE A 183 10.74 5.70 15.58
N LEU A 184 9.48 5.27 15.42
CA LEU A 184 8.65 4.86 16.55
C LEU A 184 9.22 3.61 17.21
N ARG A 185 9.85 2.70 16.45
CA ARG A 185 10.56 1.55 17.02
C ARG A 185 11.65 1.98 18.01
N SER A 186 12.51 2.93 17.66
CA SER A 186 13.57 3.39 18.56
C SER A 186 13.03 4.19 19.76
N MET A 187 11.86 4.81 19.62
CA MET A 187 11.19 5.51 20.72
C MET A 187 10.46 4.56 21.67
N LEU A 188 9.81 3.51 21.14
CA LEU A 188 8.95 2.58 21.89
C LEU A 188 9.72 1.41 22.49
N PHE A 189 10.86 1.03 21.89
CA PHE A 189 11.72 -0.05 22.38
C PHE A 189 13.12 0.49 22.68
N VAL A 190 13.39 0.78 23.96
CA VAL A 190 14.70 1.20 24.46
C VAL A 190 15.33 0.00 25.16
N ASP A 191 16.53 -0.42 24.71
CA ASP A 191 17.23 -1.61 25.23
C ASP A 191 16.38 -2.90 25.25
N LYS A 192 15.51 -3.07 24.25
CA LYS A 192 14.53 -4.17 24.13
C LYS A 192 13.43 -4.16 25.21
N CYS A 193 13.33 -3.10 25.99
CA CYS A 193 12.25 -2.88 26.94
C CYS A 193 11.22 -1.89 26.37
N LEU A 194 9.96 -2.08 26.75
CA LEU A 194 8.86 -1.20 26.36
C LEU A 194 9.00 0.15 27.07
N ALA A 195 9.12 1.22 26.30
CA ALA A 195 9.09 2.57 26.82
C ALA A 195 7.65 2.98 27.18
N ASN A 196 7.51 3.71 28.29
CA ASN A 196 6.25 4.30 28.73
C ASN A 196 6.26 5.81 28.49
N ASP A 197 5.09 6.38 28.24
CA ASP A 197 4.87 7.83 28.14
C ASP A 197 5.69 8.51 27.04
N VAL A 198 5.92 7.81 25.94
CA VAL A 198 6.58 8.34 24.75
C VAL A 198 5.79 9.55 24.24
N LYS A 199 6.46 10.70 24.10
CA LYS A 199 5.82 11.93 23.63
C LYS A 199 5.96 12.06 22.12
N ILE A 200 4.84 12.31 21.45
CA ILE A 200 4.80 12.61 20.01
C ILE A 200 4.17 13.98 19.84
N ASP A 201 4.91 14.89 19.22
CA ASP A 201 4.42 16.21 18.85
C ASP A 201 3.74 16.12 17.48
N MET A 202 2.43 15.92 17.50
CA MET A 202 1.61 15.75 16.30
C MET A 202 0.13 16.03 16.64
N ASP A 203 -0.62 16.53 15.66
CA ASP A 203 -2.06 16.63 15.80
C ASP A 203 -2.70 15.26 16.11
N VAL A 204 -3.54 15.23 17.14
CA VAL A 204 -4.16 14.01 17.65
C VAL A 204 -5.03 13.34 16.58
N SER A 205 -5.74 14.11 15.75
CA SER A 205 -6.58 13.55 14.69
C SER A 205 -5.75 12.87 13.60
N ILE A 206 -4.62 13.48 13.22
CA ILE A 206 -3.68 12.90 12.26
C ILE A 206 -3.07 11.62 12.82
N PHE A 207 -2.64 11.60 14.08
CA PHE A 207 -2.10 10.40 14.69
C PHE A 207 -3.14 9.25 14.76
N LEU A 208 -4.40 9.56 15.06
CA LEU A 208 -5.48 8.58 15.03
C LEU A 208 -5.75 8.06 13.60
N SER A 209 -5.65 8.90 12.58
CA SER A 209 -5.67 8.45 11.18
C SER A 209 -4.53 7.47 10.88
N ILE A 210 -3.31 7.76 11.33
CA ILE A 210 -2.15 6.87 11.17
C ILE A 210 -2.36 5.53 11.88
N LEU A 211 -2.89 5.51 13.09
CA LEU A 211 -3.23 4.26 13.78
C LEU A 211 -4.23 3.42 13.00
N ARG A 212 -5.29 4.06 12.48
CA ARG A 212 -6.27 3.40 11.60
C ARG A 212 -5.62 2.80 10.36
N LEU A 213 -4.66 3.49 9.77
CA LEU A 213 -3.91 3.01 8.60
C LEU A 213 -3.07 1.79 8.91
N THR A 214 -2.35 1.78 10.03
CA THR A 214 -1.59 0.59 10.46
C THR A 214 -2.50 -0.61 10.76
N ALA A 215 -3.73 -0.36 11.19
CA ALA A 215 -4.78 -1.37 11.36
C ALA A 215 -5.58 -1.67 10.08
N GLY A 216 -5.18 -1.07 8.94
CA GLY A 216 -5.73 -1.39 7.65
C GLY A 216 -7.01 -0.69 7.23
N ILE A 217 -7.34 0.39 7.92
CA ILE A 217 -8.48 1.26 7.63
C ILE A 217 -7.95 2.46 6.85
N PHE A 218 -8.06 2.40 5.53
CA PHE A 218 -7.71 3.50 4.64
C PHE A 218 -8.84 4.53 4.57
N PRO A 219 -8.55 5.83 4.73
CA PRO A 219 -9.55 6.87 4.49
C PRO A 219 -9.86 6.98 3.00
N SER A 220 -11.07 7.41 2.68
CA SER A 220 -11.54 7.61 1.29
C SER A 220 -10.78 8.72 0.58
N GLU A 221 -10.40 9.74 1.35
CA GLU A 221 -9.67 10.93 0.92
C GLU A 221 -8.51 11.15 1.89
N TRP A 222 -7.41 11.69 1.37
CA TRP A 222 -6.24 12.01 2.15
C TRP A 222 -5.90 13.48 2.00
N SER A 223 -5.23 14.03 3.01
CA SER A 223 -4.68 15.37 2.96
C SER A 223 -3.15 15.33 2.84
N GLY A 224 -2.56 16.39 2.27
CA GLY A 224 -1.09 16.55 2.26
C GLY A 224 -0.48 16.49 3.67
N ARG A 225 -1.21 16.97 4.69
CA ARG A 225 -0.80 16.89 6.09
C ARG A 225 -0.63 15.46 6.61
N GLU A 226 -1.47 14.51 6.17
CA GLU A 226 -1.34 13.11 6.55
C GLU A 226 -0.14 12.44 5.87
N LEU A 227 0.15 12.82 4.62
CA LEU A 227 1.37 12.39 3.93
C LEU A 227 2.64 12.90 4.62
N ASP A 228 2.66 14.17 4.99
CA ASP A 228 3.78 14.78 5.72
C ASP A 228 3.99 14.11 7.07
N ALA A 229 2.90 13.77 7.76
CA ALA A 229 2.94 13.08 9.04
C ALA A 229 3.48 11.65 8.92
N LEU A 230 3.10 10.90 7.89
CA LEU A 230 3.69 9.59 7.59
C LEU A 230 5.20 9.71 7.33
N THR A 231 5.63 10.72 6.57
CA THR A 231 7.05 10.99 6.32
C THR A 231 7.79 11.35 7.61
N THR A 232 7.21 12.21 8.44
CA THR A 232 7.78 12.64 9.73
C THR A 232 7.96 11.47 10.68
N LEU A 233 7.01 10.54 10.69
CA LEU A 233 7.10 9.32 11.48
C LEU A 233 7.88 8.21 10.78
N GLY A 234 8.44 8.41 9.58
CA GLY A 234 9.20 7.38 8.87
C GLY A 234 8.36 6.16 8.47
N ILE A 235 7.04 6.33 8.28
CA ILE A 235 6.12 5.30 7.83
C ILE A 235 6.09 5.29 6.29
N THR A 236 7.17 4.78 5.69
CA THR A 236 7.38 4.84 4.25
C THR A 236 6.51 3.83 3.48
N GLY A 237 6.39 2.58 3.97
CA GLY A 237 5.67 1.54 3.24
C GLY A 237 4.18 1.84 3.00
N VAL A 238 3.49 2.43 3.99
CA VAL A 238 2.08 2.85 3.83
C VAL A 238 1.98 4.08 2.93
N ARG A 239 2.91 5.04 3.07
CA ARG A 239 3.00 6.21 2.19
C ARG A 239 3.14 5.75 0.73
N ASP A 240 4.12 4.91 0.44
CA ASP A 240 4.42 4.45 -0.92
C ASP A 240 3.25 3.68 -1.54
N ALA A 241 2.61 2.78 -0.77
CA ALA A 241 1.41 2.07 -1.21
C ALA A 241 0.27 3.03 -1.55
N PHE A 242 0.10 4.10 -0.77
CA PHE A 242 -0.90 5.11 -1.04
C PHE A 242 -0.56 5.97 -2.27
N LEU A 243 0.70 6.37 -2.44
CA LEU A 243 1.15 7.06 -3.65
C LEU A 243 0.85 6.23 -4.91
N GLN A 244 1.09 4.92 -4.84
CA GLN A 244 0.73 3.98 -5.91
C GLN A 244 -0.78 4.01 -6.21
N SER A 245 -1.62 4.04 -5.17
CA SER A 245 -3.08 4.08 -5.33
C SER A 245 -3.54 5.37 -6.01
N ILE A 246 -3.00 6.53 -5.62
CA ILE A 246 -3.27 7.81 -6.32
C ILE A 246 -2.85 7.69 -7.79
N LYS A 247 -1.60 7.25 -8.05
CA LYS A 247 -1.06 7.07 -9.40
C LYS A 247 -2.00 6.21 -10.25
N HIS A 248 -2.48 5.11 -9.71
CA HIS A 248 -3.40 4.21 -10.41
C HIS A 248 -4.76 4.87 -10.73
N LYS A 249 -5.36 5.60 -9.79
CA LYS A 249 -6.63 6.31 -10.02
C LYS A 249 -6.50 7.38 -11.11
N VAL A 250 -5.36 8.07 -11.15
CA VAL A 250 -5.04 9.08 -12.17
C VAL A 250 -4.92 8.44 -13.55
N MET A 251 -4.18 7.34 -13.66
CA MET A 251 -4.01 6.59 -14.91
C MET A 251 -5.33 6.07 -15.50
N LEU A 252 -6.30 5.74 -14.65
CA LEU A 252 -7.63 5.30 -15.08
C LEU A 252 -8.57 6.46 -15.46
N GLY A 253 -8.09 7.72 -15.43
CA GLY A 253 -8.93 8.90 -15.68
C GLY A 253 -10.00 9.12 -14.61
N ARG A 254 -9.83 8.54 -13.42
CA ARG A 254 -10.76 8.61 -12.28
C ARG A 254 -10.24 9.51 -11.16
N ALA A 255 -9.33 10.42 -11.47
CA ALA A 255 -8.79 11.36 -10.50
C ALA A 255 -9.90 12.28 -10.00
N SER A 256 -10.17 12.27 -8.69
CA SER A 256 -10.99 13.29 -8.04
C SER A 256 -10.23 14.62 -7.98
N ARG A 257 -10.92 15.71 -7.64
CA ARG A 257 -10.30 17.02 -7.38
C ARG A 257 -9.23 16.92 -6.27
N ASP A 258 -9.44 16.05 -5.29
CA ASP A 258 -8.53 15.84 -4.15
C ASP A 258 -7.26 15.08 -4.57
N CYS A 259 -7.37 14.19 -5.56
CA CYS A 259 -6.20 13.53 -6.16
C CYS A 259 -5.26 14.58 -6.80
N LYS A 260 -5.80 15.62 -7.44
CA LYS A 260 -4.99 16.71 -8.02
C LYS A 260 -4.24 17.51 -6.95
N GLN A 261 -4.91 17.87 -5.86
CA GLN A 261 -4.27 18.61 -4.75
C GLN A 261 -3.16 17.80 -4.08
N LEU A 262 -3.38 16.50 -3.88
CA LEU A 262 -2.35 15.59 -3.35
C LEU A 262 -1.17 15.43 -4.32
N MET A 263 -1.43 15.35 -5.64
CA MET A 263 -0.37 15.32 -6.64
C MET A 263 0.49 16.57 -6.61
N LEU A 264 -0.13 17.76 -6.49
CA LEU A 264 0.61 19.02 -6.34
C LEU A 264 1.43 19.04 -5.06
N HIS A 265 0.90 18.52 -3.95
CA HIS A 265 1.63 18.37 -2.69
C HIS A 265 2.88 17.50 -2.87
N LEU A 266 2.74 16.36 -3.55
CA LEU A 266 3.85 15.44 -3.83
C LEU A 266 4.90 16.04 -4.76
N LEU A 267 4.49 16.87 -5.72
CA LEU A 267 5.41 17.58 -6.61
C LEU A 267 6.28 18.61 -5.87
N LYS A 268 5.89 19.00 -4.65
CA LYS A 268 6.68 19.90 -3.78
C LYS A 268 7.63 19.14 -2.85
N GLU A 269 7.50 17.80 -2.73
CA GLU A 269 8.41 16.99 -1.91
C GLU A 269 9.78 16.80 -2.62
N LYS A 270 10.87 16.89 -1.87
CA LYS A 270 12.25 16.69 -2.37
C LYS A 270 12.84 15.39 -1.81
N PRO A 271 13.65 14.62 -2.59
CA PRO A 271 13.99 14.83 -3.99
C PRO A 271 12.88 14.34 -4.93
N LEU A 272 12.66 15.09 -6.01
CA LEU A 272 11.56 14.85 -6.92
C LEU A 272 11.99 13.91 -8.04
N ASP A 273 11.33 12.76 -8.15
CA ASP A 273 11.62 11.79 -9.18
C ASP A 273 11.14 12.28 -10.56
N VAL A 274 12.08 12.53 -11.48
CA VAL A 274 11.83 13.08 -12.83
C VAL A 274 10.77 12.28 -13.58
N GLY A 275 10.80 10.95 -13.50
CA GLY A 275 9.80 10.12 -14.18
C GLY A 275 8.42 10.21 -13.56
N THR A 276 8.34 10.44 -12.25
CA THR A 276 7.07 10.74 -11.58
C THR A 276 6.53 12.09 -12.05
N LEU A 277 7.39 13.09 -12.16
CA LEU A 277 7.03 14.43 -12.59
C LEU A 277 6.56 14.49 -14.06
N GLU A 278 7.26 13.81 -14.97
CA GLU A 278 6.86 13.70 -16.38
C GLU A 278 5.47 13.07 -16.51
N LEU A 279 5.16 12.05 -15.71
CA LEU A 279 3.83 11.45 -15.77
C LEU A 279 2.75 12.33 -15.17
N LEU A 280 2.99 12.94 -14.01
CA LEU A 280 2.00 13.79 -13.34
C LEU A 280 1.70 15.07 -14.15
N SER A 281 2.68 15.58 -14.93
CA SER A 281 2.49 16.76 -15.79
C SER A 281 1.38 16.60 -16.84
N GLY A 282 1.10 15.38 -17.29
CA GLY A 282 0.00 15.09 -18.23
C GLY A 282 -1.41 15.15 -17.61
N TYR A 283 -1.51 15.33 -16.29
CA TYR A 283 -2.77 15.26 -15.53
C TYR A 283 -3.04 16.50 -14.65
N VAL A 284 -2.04 17.36 -14.49
CA VAL A 284 -2.12 18.64 -13.76
C VAL A 284 -2.22 19.78 -14.77
N ASP A 285 -2.97 20.84 -14.44
CA ASP A 285 -3.09 22.00 -15.33
C ASP A 285 -1.74 22.72 -15.46
N LYS A 286 -1.41 23.17 -16.67
CA LYS A 286 -0.09 23.77 -16.99
C LYS A 286 0.28 24.92 -16.04
N LYS A 287 -0.69 25.74 -15.67
CA LYS A 287 -0.50 26.86 -14.73
C LYS A 287 -0.07 26.38 -13.34
N GLU A 288 -0.71 25.33 -12.82
CA GLU A 288 -0.40 24.76 -11.50
C GLU A 288 0.97 24.06 -11.53
N LEU A 289 1.28 23.39 -12.65
CA LEU A 289 2.60 22.80 -12.86
C LEU A 289 3.69 23.87 -12.87
N ASP A 290 3.50 24.96 -13.62
CA ASP A 290 4.45 26.07 -13.69
C ASP A 290 4.71 26.69 -12.29
N GLU A 291 3.66 26.84 -11.47
CA GLU A 291 3.78 27.30 -10.08
C GLU A 291 4.66 26.37 -9.23
N VAL A 292 4.50 25.05 -9.34
CA VAL A 292 5.36 24.08 -8.62
C VAL A 292 6.79 24.07 -9.15
N MET A 293 6.97 24.20 -10.47
CA MET A 293 8.29 24.24 -11.11
C MET A 293 9.11 25.47 -10.73
N MET A 294 8.44 26.58 -10.38
CA MET A 294 9.08 27.79 -9.85
C MET A 294 9.55 27.62 -8.40
N GLU A 295 8.85 26.84 -7.59
CA GLU A 295 9.24 26.53 -6.21
C GLU A 295 10.36 25.47 -6.13
N CYS A 296 10.47 24.60 -7.15
CA CYS A 296 11.45 23.53 -7.20
C CYS A 296 12.79 23.96 -7.86
N THR A 297 13.81 24.17 -7.01
CA THR A 297 15.18 24.53 -7.42
C THR A 297 15.99 23.40 -8.04
N ASP A 298 15.62 22.15 -7.76
CA ASP A 298 16.50 20.98 -7.99
C ASP A 298 16.13 20.18 -9.25
N ILE A 299 15.26 20.73 -10.10
CA ILE A 299 14.81 20.03 -11.31
C ILE A 299 15.84 20.27 -12.43
N PRO A 300 16.32 19.20 -13.09
CA PRO A 300 17.22 19.32 -14.23
C PRO A 300 16.66 20.26 -15.33
N PRO A 301 17.49 21.13 -15.95
CA PRO A 301 17.03 22.15 -16.89
C PRO A 301 16.40 21.56 -18.17
N ASP A 302 16.85 20.37 -18.60
CA ASP A 302 16.30 19.57 -19.69
C ASP A 302 14.84 19.13 -19.44
N VAL A 303 14.54 18.72 -18.22
CA VAL A 303 13.18 18.35 -17.78
C VAL A 303 12.29 19.59 -17.77
N LYS A 304 12.78 20.71 -17.22
CA LYS A 304 12.08 22.02 -17.26
C LYS A 304 11.69 22.44 -18.68
N THR A 305 12.58 22.29 -19.66
CA THR A 305 12.29 22.62 -21.06
C THR A 305 11.26 21.70 -21.72
N ASN A 306 11.19 20.42 -21.34
CA ASN A 306 10.21 19.50 -21.91
C ASN A 306 8.79 19.73 -21.37
N LEU A 307 8.65 20.11 -20.11
CA LEU A 307 7.35 20.39 -19.46
C LEU A 307 6.76 21.74 -19.86
N ALA A 308 7.61 22.70 -20.25
CA ALA A 308 7.18 24.03 -20.70
C ALA A 308 6.47 24.01 -22.07
N LYS A 309 6.50 22.88 -22.80
CA LYS A 309 5.80 22.70 -24.07
C LYS A 309 4.27 22.73 -23.86
N PRO A 310 3.46 23.14 -24.85
CA PRO A 310 2.00 23.10 -24.72
C PRO A 310 1.50 21.67 -24.47
N PRO A 311 0.34 21.46 -23.82
CA PRO A 311 -0.21 20.13 -23.58
C PRO A 311 -0.41 19.43 -24.94
N GLU A 312 0.40 18.41 -25.17
CA GLU A 312 0.43 17.69 -26.44
C GLU A 312 -0.76 16.73 -26.56
N GLU A 313 -1.05 16.33 -27.80
CA GLU A 313 -2.08 15.34 -28.10
C GLU A 313 -1.82 14.05 -27.30
N LYS A 314 -2.87 13.56 -26.62
CA LYS A 314 -2.84 12.29 -25.90
C LYS A 314 -3.14 11.15 -26.88
N PHE A 315 -2.24 10.18 -26.94
CA PHE A 315 -2.38 8.99 -27.77
C PHE A 315 -2.64 7.75 -26.92
N HIS A 316 -3.36 6.80 -27.51
CA HIS A 316 -3.48 5.45 -26.98
C HIS A 316 -2.44 4.55 -27.63
N VAL A 317 -1.63 3.88 -26.82
CA VAL A 317 -0.70 2.85 -27.29
C VAL A 317 -1.12 1.50 -26.75
N PHE A 318 -1.18 0.52 -27.65
CA PHE A 318 -1.39 -0.88 -27.30
C PHE A 318 -0.03 -1.51 -27.03
N VAL A 319 0.24 -1.80 -25.76
CA VAL A 319 1.46 -2.49 -25.35
C VAL A 319 1.15 -3.95 -25.12
N LYS A 320 1.81 -4.81 -25.89
CA LYS A 320 1.82 -6.25 -25.62
C LYS A 320 3.02 -6.56 -24.73
N THR A 321 2.74 -7.09 -23.56
CA THR A 321 3.73 -7.37 -22.53
C THR A 321 4.38 -8.73 -22.75
N TYR A 322 5.48 -9.01 -22.04
CA TYR A 322 6.15 -10.31 -22.09
C TYR A 322 5.27 -11.46 -21.56
N THR A 323 4.26 -11.14 -20.75
CA THR A 323 3.23 -12.09 -20.27
C THR A 323 2.14 -12.37 -21.32
N GLY A 324 2.20 -11.69 -22.48
CA GLY A 324 1.22 -11.82 -23.56
C GLY A 324 -0.05 -10.98 -23.36
N ALA A 325 -0.19 -10.28 -22.23
CA ALA A 325 -1.30 -9.36 -21.98
C ALA A 325 -1.15 -8.09 -22.83
N THR A 326 -2.25 -7.66 -23.46
CA THR A 326 -2.32 -6.36 -24.17
C THR A 326 -2.92 -5.33 -23.24
N ARG A 327 -2.18 -4.25 -22.97
CA ARG A 327 -2.64 -3.11 -22.17
C ARG A 327 -2.74 -1.86 -23.03
N VAL A 328 -3.73 -1.02 -22.74
CA VAL A 328 -3.89 0.28 -23.37
C VAL A 328 -3.30 1.33 -22.43
N ILE A 329 -2.34 2.09 -22.95
CA ILE A 329 -1.60 3.10 -22.19
C ILE A 329 -1.82 4.47 -22.83
N TRP A 330 -2.12 5.45 -21.99
CA TRP A 330 -2.16 6.85 -22.39
C TRP A 330 -0.75 7.44 -22.34
N ILE A 331 -0.28 7.92 -23.49
CA ILE A 331 1.00 8.63 -23.59
C ILE A 331 0.82 10.00 -24.24
N THR A 332 1.75 10.89 -23.98
CA THR A 332 1.96 12.12 -24.77
C THR A 332 3.01 11.84 -25.85
N SER A 333 3.00 12.62 -26.95
CA SER A 333 3.98 12.49 -28.04
C SER A 333 5.44 12.70 -27.61
N THR A 334 5.68 13.27 -26.43
CA THR A 334 7.00 13.56 -25.87
C THR A 334 7.39 12.68 -24.68
N ILE A 335 6.66 11.60 -24.39
CA ILE A 335 7.01 10.74 -23.26
C ILE A 335 8.44 10.18 -23.41
N SER A 336 9.27 10.36 -22.38
CA SER A 336 10.63 9.79 -22.39
C SER A 336 10.57 8.27 -22.26
N VAL A 337 11.61 7.56 -22.73
CA VAL A 337 11.72 6.10 -22.53
C VAL A 337 11.68 5.75 -21.05
N LEU A 338 12.31 6.56 -20.18
CA LEU A 338 12.30 6.35 -18.73
C LEU A 338 10.90 6.50 -18.14
N ALA A 339 10.16 7.55 -18.53
CA ALA A 339 8.77 7.72 -18.10
C ALA A 339 7.86 6.62 -18.65
N PHE A 340 8.04 6.21 -19.90
CA PHE A 340 7.27 5.10 -20.48
C PHE A 340 7.56 3.76 -19.79
N VAL A 341 8.83 3.49 -19.47
CA VAL A 341 9.25 2.32 -18.69
C VAL A 341 8.62 2.35 -17.30
N LYS A 342 8.67 3.48 -16.59
CA LYS A 342 7.99 3.64 -15.30
C LYS A 342 6.49 3.46 -15.42
N LEU A 343 5.88 3.94 -16.50
CA LEU A 343 4.47 3.76 -16.77
C LEU A 343 4.13 2.26 -16.91
N LEU A 344 4.97 1.47 -17.58
CA LEU A 344 4.83 0.02 -17.65
C LEU A 344 5.01 -0.67 -16.29
N GLU A 345 6.04 -0.28 -15.51
CA GLU A 345 6.22 -0.75 -14.14
C GLU A 345 5.00 -0.42 -13.26
N TRP A 346 4.40 0.75 -13.45
CA TRP A 346 3.19 1.19 -12.72
C TRP A 346 1.93 0.44 -13.15
N HIS A 347 1.92 -0.16 -14.34
CA HIS A 347 0.89 -1.12 -14.73
C HIS A 347 1.13 -2.51 -14.14
N GLY A 348 2.18 -2.71 -13.32
CA GLY A 348 2.47 -3.99 -12.67
C GLY A 348 3.16 -4.99 -13.60
N GLU A 349 3.83 -4.51 -14.64
CA GLU A 349 4.67 -5.35 -15.50
C GLU A 349 6.12 -5.24 -15.00
N ALA A 350 6.73 -6.38 -14.64
CA ALA A 350 8.14 -6.38 -14.32
C ALA A 350 8.95 -6.28 -15.61
N LEU A 351 9.92 -5.38 -15.66
CA LEU A 351 10.86 -5.38 -16.77
C LEU A 351 11.77 -6.61 -16.66
N PRO A 352 12.07 -7.32 -17.76
CA PRO A 352 13.10 -8.34 -17.74
C PRO A 352 14.43 -7.74 -17.26
N PRO A 353 15.24 -8.46 -16.46
CA PRO A 353 16.51 -7.96 -15.90
C PRO A 353 17.59 -7.64 -16.96
N CYS A 354 17.32 -7.89 -18.24
CA CYS A 354 18.20 -7.57 -19.35
C CYS A 354 17.45 -6.66 -20.33
N PHE A 355 17.96 -5.44 -20.54
CA PHE A 355 17.54 -4.39 -21.49
C PHE A 355 16.16 -4.60 -22.15
N PRO A 356 15.12 -3.80 -21.82
CA PRO A 356 13.80 -3.96 -22.43
C PRO A 356 13.92 -3.72 -23.93
N ARG A 357 13.81 -4.79 -24.74
CA ARG A 357 13.69 -4.67 -26.19
C ARG A 357 12.26 -4.25 -26.51
N MET A 358 12.00 -2.95 -26.49
CA MET A 358 10.72 -2.42 -26.96
C MET A 358 10.63 -2.57 -28.48
N VAL A 359 9.54 -3.16 -28.96
CA VAL A 359 9.29 -3.36 -30.39
C VAL A 359 8.04 -2.57 -30.76
N PHE A 360 8.19 -1.61 -31.66
CA PHE A 360 7.08 -0.83 -32.21
C PHE A 360 6.91 -1.17 -33.68
N SER A 361 5.71 -1.62 -34.08
CA SER A 361 5.39 -2.00 -35.47
C SER A 361 6.41 -2.98 -36.10
N GLY A 362 6.92 -3.93 -35.31
CA GLY A 362 7.90 -4.92 -35.77
C GLY A 362 9.34 -4.43 -35.85
N LYS A 363 9.63 -3.18 -35.44
CA LYS A 363 11.00 -2.65 -35.35
C LYS A 363 11.43 -2.51 -33.89
N MET A 364 12.66 -2.93 -33.60
CA MET A 364 13.27 -2.73 -32.29
C MET A 364 13.59 -1.24 -32.10
N LEU A 365 13.18 -0.67 -30.97
CA LEU A 365 13.50 0.71 -30.59
C LEU A 365 14.91 0.75 -29.99
N GLU A 366 15.73 1.68 -30.47
CA GLU A 366 17.04 1.97 -29.90
C GLU A 366 16.93 3.06 -28.82
N PRO A 367 17.80 3.07 -27.79
CA PRO A 367 17.82 4.13 -26.80
C PRO A 367 18.00 5.51 -27.47
N GLY A 368 17.07 6.44 -27.21
CA GLY A 368 17.17 7.83 -27.68
C GLY A 368 16.40 8.20 -28.95
N LYS A 369 15.56 7.31 -29.49
CA LYS A 369 14.61 7.65 -30.56
C LYS A 369 13.16 7.48 -30.08
N LEU A 370 12.61 8.54 -29.51
CA LEU A 370 11.17 8.82 -29.41
C LEU A 370 10.97 10.32 -29.58
#